data_AF-A0A7C3C6K0-F1
#
_entry.id   AF-A0A7C3C6K0-F1
#
_cell.length_a   1.000
_cell.length_b   1.000
_cell.length_c   1.000
_cell.angle_alpha   90.00
_cell.angle_beta   90.00
_cell.angle_gamma   90.00
#
_symmetry.space_group_name_H-M   'P 1'
#
loop_
_entity.id
_entity.type
_entity.pdbx_description
1 polymer ?
#
loop_
_entity_poly.entity_id
_entity_poly.type
_entity_poly.pdbx_seq_one_letter_code
_entity_poly.pdbx_strand_id
1 'polypeptide(L)'
;MNKNKKAFSLWSAVFLGIGSMVGAGIFIVIGQAGAIAGNLVTLSFVIAGAIALLCGYSLSKLAVTYPSRGGIIEYLVQSYGEGFFSGSLGVLFYIAQLVALAAVAKSFGTYAATYFNGGVTAFHTNIFALGILTFFVLVNLLGASLVAKSESAIVIIKLTALGIFTVAALFYIKPAYLAISDAPSIVHVLFSLGLTFFAFQGFSVITNSVEDMQNPQKTMIQSMTLSIILVAVLYLAVTVAVFGNLSLADIIKSQDYALAEAAKPAFGAIGFKLIAATALLATASAINATLYAVTQLSFTLAKDGNLPELYERNIFHNTEGLIISALLIVPMVLFFNLAEIASVAAVIVLLIQGFTHTGHLFKIK
;
A
#
# COMPACT_ATOMS: atom_id res chain seq x y z
N MET A 1 -35.59 -9.48 -6.30
CA MET A 1 -34.47 -8.65 -5.82
C MET A 1 -33.92 -7.83 -6.99
N ASN A 2 -33.89 -6.51 -6.87
CA ASN A 2 -33.59 -5.59 -7.97
C ASN A 2 -32.14 -5.74 -8.47
N LYS A 3 -31.96 -6.17 -9.74
CA LYS A 3 -30.66 -6.36 -10.42
C LYS A 3 -29.99 -5.04 -10.89
N ASN A 4 -30.47 -3.87 -10.47
CA ASN A 4 -30.07 -2.57 -11.04
C ASN A 4 -29.77 -1.48 -9.98
N LYS A 5 -28.89 -1.76 -9.03
CA LYS A 5 -28.17 -0.69 -8.30
C LYS A 5 -26.67 -0.93 -8.43
N LYS A 6 -26.08 -0.39 -9.50
CA LYS A 6 -24.62 -0.19 -9.56
C LYS A 6 -24.23 0.69 -8.37
N ALA A 7 -23.44 0.13 -7.45
CA ALA A 7 -23.32 0.62 -6.07
C ALA A 7 -22.17 1.61 -5.86
N PHE A 8 -21.21 1.71 -6.79
CA PHE A 8 -20.03 2.54 -6.58
C PHE A 8 -20.20 3.95 -7.17
N SER A 9 -20.32 4.94 -6.27
CA SER A 9 -20.29 6.37 -6.60
C SER A 9 -18.85 6.86 -6.83
N LEU A 10 -18.69 8.06 -7.42
CA LEU A 10 -17.38 8.70 -7.58
C LEU A 10 -16.61 8.77 -6.25
N TRP A 11 -17.25 9.25 -5.19
CA TRP A 11 -16.60 9.41 -3.89
C TRP A 11 -16.30 8.08 -3.22
N SER A 12 -17.13 7.06 -3.40
CA SER A 12 -16.84 5.70 -2.92
C SER A 12 -15.56 5.14 -3.57
N ALA A 13 -15.40 5.36 -4.88
CA ALA A 13 -14.18 5.02 -5.62
C ALA A 13 -12.95 5.81 -5.15
N VAL A 14 -13.13 7.10 -4.88
CA VAL A 14 -12.06 7.96 -4.35
C VAL A 14 -11.61 7.49 -2.96
N PHE A 15 -12.55 7.25 -2.04
CA PHE A 15 -12.21 6.74 -0.70
C PHE A 15 -11.58 5.35 -0.72
N LEU A 16 -11.98 4.48 -1.65
CA LEU A 16 -11.33 3.19 -1.87
C LEU A 16 -9.85 3.37 -2.27
N GLY A 17 -9.59 4.23 -3.26
CA GLY A 17 -8.23 4.52 -3.73
C GLY A 17 -7.35 5.15 -2.65
N ILE A 18 -7.84 6.21 -1.99
CA ILE A 18 -7.13 6.88 -0.89
C ILE A 18 -6.88 5.89 0.26
N GLY A 19 -7.90 5.14 0.66
CA GLY A 19 -7.81 4.17 1.74
C GLY A 19 -6.76 3.09 1.49
N SER A 20 -6.66 2.63 0.24
CA SER A 20 -5.65 1.66 -0.20
C SER A 20 -4.25 2.23 -0.26
N MET A 21 -4.06 3.47 -0.73
CA MET A 21 -2.73 4.11 -0.78
C MET A 21 -2.22 4.42 0.63
N VAL A 22 -3.05 5.09 1.45
CA VAL A 22 -2.67 5.56 2.78
C VAL A 22 -2.62 4.43 3.82
N GLY A 23 -3.29 3.30 3.57
CA GLY A 23 -3.44 2.21 4.55
C GLY A 23 -2.14 1.70 5.14
N ALA A 24 -1.07 1.59 4.34
CA ALA A 24 0.26 1.28 4.86
C ALA A 24 1.38 2.06 4.15
N GLY A 25 1.12 2.58 2.95
CA GLY A 25 2.13 3.19 2.08
C GLY A 25 2.95 4.26 2.79
N ILE A 26 2.31 5.35 3.24
CA ILE A 26 3.03 6.46 3.87
C ILE A 26 3.66 6.10 5.22
N PHE A 27 3.02 5.23 6.00
CA PHE A 27 3.50 4.80 7.32
C PHE A 27 4.76 3.95 7.24
N ILE A 28 4.98 3.25 6.12
CA ILE A 28 6.18 2.47 5.82
C ILE A 28 7.23 3.35 5.14
N VAL A 29 6.83 4.01 4.06
CA VAL A 29 7.77 4.49 3.04
C VAL A 29 8.49 5.77 3.44
N ILE A 30 7.84 6.66 4.19
CA ILE A 30 8.37 8.02 4.41
C ILE A 30 9.77 8.03 5.05
N GLY A 31 9.97 7.20 6.07
CA GLY A 31 11.26 7.10 6.76
C GLY A 31 12.29 6.35 5.91
N GLN A 32 11.89 5.27 5.24
CA GLN A 32 12.79 4.45 4.40
C GLN A 32 13.29 5.22 3.17
N ALA A 33 12.38 5.86 2.43
CA ALA A 33 12.74 6.73 1.31
C ALA A 33 13.54 7.95 1.79
N GLY A 34 13.21 8.45 2.98
CA GLY A 34 13.93 9.50 3.68
C GLY A 34 15.38 9.17 4.01
N ALA A 35 15.64 7.96 4.49
CA ALA A 35 16.99 7.48 4.79
C ALA A 35 17.85 7.37 3.52
N ILE A 36 17.24 7.19 2.35
CA ILE A 36 17.93 7.10 1.06
C ILE A 36 18.16 8.49 0.46
N ALA A 37 17.10 9.29 0.30
CA ALA A 37 17.13 10.56 -0.43
C ALA A 37 17.37 11.79 0.45
N GLY A 38 17.39 11.63 1.78
CA GLY A 38 17.45 12.73 2.73
C GLY A 38 16.37 13.76 2.48
N ASN A 39 16.73 15.05 2.59
CA ASN A 39 15.80 16.16 2.40
C ASN A 39 15.28 16.29 0.95
N LEU A 40 15.88 15.58 -0.02
CA LEU A 40 15.37 15.50 -1.39
C LEU A 40 14.20 14.51 -1.54
N VAL A 41 13.79 13.79 -0.48
CA VAL A 41 12.68 12.83 -0.57
C VAL A 41 11.36 13.47 -1.01
N THR A 42 11.17 14.77 -0.74
CA THR A 42 10.02 15.52 -1.26
C THR A 42 9.98 15.49 -2.79
N LEU A 43 11.14 15.64 -3.44
CA LEU A 43 11.26 15.54 -4.89
C LEU A 43 10.94 14.11 -5.37
N SER A 44 11.35 13.09 -4.61
CA SER A 44 10.99 11.69 -4.89
C SER A 44 9.47 11.49 -4.90
N PHE A 45 8.74 12.03 -3.92
CA PHE A 45 7.28 11.98 -3.89
C PHE A 45 6.61 12.76 -5.01
N VAL A 46 7.16 13.90 -5.43
CA VAL A 46 6.67 14.66 -6.60
C VAL A 46 6.80 13.81 -7.86
N ILE A 47 7.98 13.24 -8.12
CA ILE A 47 8.24 12.42 -9.30
C ILE A 47 7.39 11.15 -9.26
N ALA A 48 7.33 10.46 -8.13
CA ALA A 48 6.50 9.27 -7.96
C ALA A 48 5.01 9.56 -8.15
N GLY A 49 4.50 10.70 -7.68
CA GLY A 49 3.13 11.14 -7.91
C GLY A 49 2.85 11.43 -9.38
N ALA A 50 3.78 12.05 -10.10
CA ALA A 50 3.66 12.27 -11.53
C ALA A 50 3.64 10.94 -12.31
N ILE A 51 4.52 10.00 -11.98
CA ILE A 51 4.53 8.64 -12.55
C ILE A 51 3.20 7.95 -12.24
N ALA A 52 2.72 8.01 -10.99
CA ALA A 52 1.44 7.43 -10.58
C ALA A 52 0.27 7.99 -11.39
N LEU A 53 0.25 9.29 -11.71
CA LEU A 53 -0.79 9.88 -12.57
C LEU A 53 -0.75 9.34 -14.00
N LEU A 54 0.44 9.17 -14.59
CA LEU A 54 0.60 8.57 -15.91
C LEU A 54 0.14 7.10 -15.90
N CYS A 55 0.55 6.34 -14.88
CA CYS A 55 0.12 4.96 -14.65
C CYS A 55 -1.39 4.85 -14.46
N GLY A 56 -1.96 5.76 -13.65
CA GLY A 56 -3.39 5.82 -13.35
C GLY A 56 -4.23 6.13 -14.58
N TYR A 57 -3.78 7.05 -15.44
CA TYR A 57 -4.42 7.31 -16.73
C TYR A 57 -4.43 6.06 -17.61
N SER A 58 -3.27 5.41 -17.72
CA SER A 58 -3.07 4.17 -18.48
C SER A 58 -4.00 3.04 -17.99
N LEU A 59 -4.01 2.77 -16.69
CA LEU A 59 -4.92 1.78 -16.10
C LEU A 59 -6.39 2.16 -16.20
N SER A 60 -6.75 3.44 -16.11
CA SER A 60 -8.14 3.86 -16.25
C SER A 60 -8.68 3.56 -17.65
N LYS A 61 -7.86 3.75 -18.69
CA LYS A 61 -8.22 3.41 -20.08
C LYS A 61 -8.37 1.91 -20.28
N LEU A 62 -7.45 1.12 -19.73
CA LEU A 62 -7.55 -0.34 -19.75
C LEU A 62 -8.80 -0.83 -19.00
N ALA A 63 -9.06 -0.32 -17.80
CA ALA A 63 -10.19 -0.73 -16.98
C ALA A 63 -11.55 -0.43 -17.63
N VAL A 64 -11.66 0.71 -18.33
CA VAL A 64 -12.89 1.05 -19.06
C VAL A 64 -13.06 0.20 -20.32
N THR A 65 -11.96 -0.12 -21.01
CA THR A 65 -11.98 -0.94 -22.24
C THR A 65 -12.22 -2.42 -21.95
N TYR A 66 -11.64 -2.92 -20.87
CA TYR A 66 -11.71 -4.31 -20.42
C TYR A 66 -12.22 -4.37 -18.96
N PRO A 67 -13.52 -4.12 -18.72
CA PRO A 67 -14.06 -4.14 -17.36
C PRO A 67 -13.92 -5.52 -16.73
N SER A 68 -13.13 -5.62 -15.66
CA SER A 68 -12.89 -6.89 -14.96
C SER A 68 -12.49 -6.66 -13.51
N ARG A 69 -13.01 -7.49 -12.61
CA ARG A 69 -12.54 -7.61 -11.22
C ARG A 69 -11.10 -8.10 -11.11
N GLY A 70 -10.57 -8.78 -12.15
CA GLY A 70 -9.19 -9.28 -12.20
C GLY A 70 -8.13 -8.19 -12.33
N GLY A 71 -8.54 -6.96 -12.64
CA GLY A 71 -7.67 -5.78 -12.63
C GLY A 71 -6.44 -5.95 -13.52
N ILE A 72 -5.26 -5.71 -12.95
CA ILE A 72 -3.97 -5.75 -13.67
C ILE A 72 -3.75 -7.07 -14.40
N ILE A 73 -4.15 -8.21 -13.82
CA ILE A 73 -3.94 -9.52 -14.45
C ILE A 73 -4.76 -9.65 -15.72
N GLU A 74 -6.03 -9.22 -15.68
CA GLU A 74 -6.87 -9.16 -16.88
C GLU A 74 -6.18 -8.32 -17.96
N TYR A 75 -5.66 -7.16 -17.60
CA TYR A 75 -5.04 -6.25 -18.58
C TYR A 75 -3.78 -6.84 -19.19
N LEU A 76 -3.02 -7.63 -18.44
CA LEU A 76 -1.87 -8.36 -18.95
C LEU A 76 -2.30 -9.48 -19.91
N VAL A 77 -3.33 -10.26 -19.58
CA VAL A 77 -3.89 -11.29 -20.46
C VAL A 77 -4.43 -10.66 -21.75
N GLN A 78 -5.20 -9.56 -21.65
CA GLN A 78 -5.71 -8.84 -22.82
C GLN A 78 -4.60 -8.27 -23.69
N SER A 79 -3.48 -7.86 -23.09
CA SER A 79 -2.33 -7.29 -23.81
C SER A 79 -1.47 -8.34 -24.50
N TYR A 80 -1.17 -9.44 -23.81
CA TYR A 80 -0.16 -10.43 -24.22
C TYR A 80 -0.72 -11.80 -24.60
N GLY A 81 -2.04 -11.99 -24.50
CA GLY A 81 -2.72 -13.26 -24.74
C GLY A 81 -2.69 -14.18 -23.52
N GLU A 82 -3.54 -15.20 -23.54
CA GLU A 82 -3.51 -16.30 -22.59
C GLU A 82 -2.29 -17.19 -22.85
N GLY A 83 -1.53 -17.53 -21.81
CA GLY A 83 -0.40 -18.43 -21.94
C GLY A 83 0.63 -18.28 -20.82
N PHE A 84 1.78 -18.93 -21.00
CA PHE A 84 2.84 -18.98 -20.00
C PHE A 84 3.32 -17.59 -19.53
N PHE A 85 3.39 -16.60 -20.44
CA PHE A 85 3.88 -15.27 -20.11
C PHE A 85 2.93 -14.50 -19.17
N SER A 86 1.64 -14.42 -19.52
CA SER A 86 0.63 -13.74 -18.71
C SER A 86 0.35 -14.49 -17.41
N GLY A 87 0.36 -15.83 -17.45
CA GLY A 87 0.31 -16.68 -16.26
C GLY A 87 1.47 -16.43 -15.31
N SER A 88 2.71 -16.37 -15.83
CA SER A 88 3.90 -16.07 -15.02
C SER A 88 3.85 -14.68 -14.39
N LEU A 89 3.35 -13.67 -15.12
CA LEU A 89 3.15 -12.34 -14.54
C LEU A 89 2.05 -12.33 -13.48
N GLY A 90 1.00 -13.15 -13.62
CA GLY A 90 -0.02 -13.35 -12.59
C GLY A 90 0.55 -13.95 -11.31
N VAL A 91 1.38 -15.00 -11.41
CA VAL A 91 2.11 -15.58 -10.28
C VAL A 91 3.07 -14.57 -9.66
N LEU A 92 3.79 -13.80 -10.47
CA LEU A 92 4.67 -12.74 -9.98
C LEU A 92 3.91 -11.64 -9.25
N PHE A 93 2.70 -11.28 -9.72
CA PHE A 93 1.81 -10.34 -9.03
C PHE A 93 1.34 -10.90 -7.68
N TYR A 94 0.97 -12.18 -7.63
CA TYR A 94 0.65 -12.85 -6.37
C TYR A 94 1.83 -12.79 -5.38
N ILE A 95 3.06 -13.08 -5.82
CA ILE A 95 4.27 -12.94 -4.99
C ILE A 95 4.45 -11.49 -4.53
N ALA A 96 4.25 -10.51 -5.42
CA ALA A 96 4.34 -9.08 -5.08
C ALA A 96 3.39 -8.72 -3.93
N GLN A 97 2.16 -9.23 -3.97
CA GLN A 97 1.16 -9.00 -2.94
C GLN A 97 1.54 -9.68 -1.61
N LEU A 98 2.19 -10.85 -1.63
CA LEU A 98 2.74 -11.47 -0.42
C LEU A 98 3.85 -10.63 0.21
N VAL A 99 4.79 -10.13 -0.61
CA VAL A 99 5.88 -9.27 -0.12
C VAL A 99 5.34 -7.95 0.42
N ALA A 100 4.36 -7.34 -0.25
CA ALA A 100 3.68 -6.13 0.24
C ALA A 100 2.98 -6.39 1.59
N LEU A 101 2.28 -7.52 1.71
CA LEU A 101 1.63 -7.93 2.96
C LEU A 101 2.64 -8.18 4.09
N ALA A 102 3.81 -8.76 3.77
CA ALA A 102 4.90 -8.91 4.72
C ALA A 102 5.42 -7.55 5.22
N ALA A 103 5.57 -6.56 4.34
CA ALA A 103 5.98 -5.20 4.71
C ALA A 103 4.94 -4.54 5.63
N VAL A 104 3.65 -4.70 5.32
CA VAL A 104 2.56 -4.17 6.14
C VAL A 104 2.53 -4.84 7.52
N ALA A 105 2.67 -6.16 7.58
CA ALA A 105 2.74 -6.90 8.85
C ALA A 105 3.95 -6.46 9.69
N LYS A 106 5.12 -6.31 9.07
CA LYS A 106 6.34 -5.86 9.76
C LYS A 106 6.23 -4.40 10.23
N SER A 107 5.54 -3.56 9.46
CA SER A 107 5.21 -2.19 9.88
C SER A 107 4.28 -2.18 11.10
N PHE A 108 3.20 -2.97 11.08
CA PHE A 108 2.33 -3.15 12.24
C PHE A 108 3.15 -3.57 13.47
N GLY A 109 4.01 -4.59 13.31
CA GLY A 109 4.85 -5.08 14.40
C GLY A 109 5.78 -4.02 14.97
N THR A 110 6.34 -3.18 14.10
CA THR A 110 7.23 -2.09 14.50
C THR A 110 6.48 -1.03 15.31
N TYR A 111 5.33 -0.55 14.80
CA TYR A 111 4.51 0.41 15.54
C TYR A 111 3.98 -0.19 16.85
N ALA A 112 3.66 -1.48 16.91
CA ALA A 112 3.21 -2.15 18.12
C ALA A 112 4.33 -2.23 19.16
N ALA A 113 5.56 -2.54 18.72
CA ALA A 113 6.72 -2.57 19.59
C ALA A 113 7.03 -1.22 20.24
N THR A 114 6.62 -0.09 19.65
CA THR A 114 6.78 1.24 20.28
C THR A 114 5.98 1.43 21.57
N TYR A 115 4.94 0.63 21.81
CA TYR A 115 4.16 0.63 23.05
C TYR A 115 4.75 -0.25 24.14
N PHE A 116 5.76 -1.05 23.82
CA PHE A 116 6.35 -2.00 24.74
C PHE A 116 7.62 -1.41 25.37
N ASN A 117 7.79 -1.56 26.68
CA ASN A 117 8.92 -1.00 27.42
C ASN A 117 10.27 -1.62 27.01
N GLY A 118 10.26 -2.78 26.34
CA GLY A 118 11.45 -3.43 25.78
C GLY A 118 12.02 -2.76 24.52
N GLY A 119 11.36 -1.69 24.03
CA GLY A 119 11.77 -0.95 22.84
C GLY A 119 11.49 -1.69 21.53
N VAL A 120 11.79 -1.00 20.42
CA VAL A 120 11.66 -1.56 19.07
C VAL A 120 12.86 -2.46 18.78
N THR A 121 12.70 -3.76 19.01
CA THR A 121 13.69 -4.78 18.66
C THR A 121 13.13 -5.72 17.60
N ALA A 122 14.01 -6.38 16.83
CA ALA A 122 13.60 -7.35 15.82
C ALA A 122 12.69 -8.45 16.41
N PHE A 123 12.95 -8.88 17.65
CA PHE A 123 12.13 -9.87 18.33
C PHE A 123 10.70 -9.39 18.58
N HIS A 124 10.51 -8.21 19.20
CA HIS A 124 9.17 -7.67 19.47
C HIS A 124 8.43 -7.37 18.16
N THR A 125 9.10 -6.75 17.19
CA THR A 125 8.54 -6.46 15.87
C THR A 125 8.03 -7.74 15.20
N ASN A 126 8.84 -8.80 15.17
CA ASN A 126 8.47 -10.04 14.52
C ASN A 126 7.32 -10.76 15.24
N ILE A 127 7.30 -10.77 16.58
CA ILE A 127 6.19 -11.35 17.36
C ILE A 127 4.89 -10.64 17.04
N PHE A 128 4.86 -9.30 17.08
CA PHE A 128 3.63 -8.56 16.80
C PHE A 128 3.19 -8.70 15.34
N ALA A 129 4.14 -8.71 14.40
CA ALA A 129 3.86 -8.91 12.97
C ALA A 129 3.24 -10.29 12.68
N LEU A 130 3.83 -11.36 13.22
CA LEU A 130 3.30 -12.72 13.07
C LEU A 130 2.00 -12.91 13.86
N GLY A 131 1.86 -12.26 15.01
CA GLY A 131 0.65 -12.28 15.83
C GLY A 131 -0.54 -11.68 15.09
N ILE A 132 -0.39 -10.49 14.50
CA ILE A 132 -1.48 -9.84 13.76
C ILE A 132 -1.82 -10.61 12.46
N LEU A 133 -0.81 -11.15 11.77
CA LEU A 133 -1.01 -11.98 10.59
C LEU A 133 -1.82 -13.23 10.94
N THR A 134 -1.43 -13.94 11.99
CA THR A 134 -2.12 -15.14 12.48
C THR A 134 -3.55 -14.82 12.91
N PHE A 135 -3.74 -13.71 13.63
CA PHE A 135 -5.07 -13.25 14.03
C PHE A 135 -5.99 -13.09 12.82
N PHE A 136 -5.55 -12.37 11.77
CA PHE A 136 -6.40 -12.19 10.59
C PHE A 136 -6.57 -13.45 9.75
N VAL A 137 -5.59 -14.34 9.68
CA VAL A 137 -5.77 -15.66 9.06
C VAL A 137 -6.90 -16.43 9.76
N LEU A 138 -6.90 -16.49 11.09
CA LEU A 138 -7.96 -17.14 11.86
C LEU A 138 -9.32 -16.49 11.65
N VAL A 139 -9.39 -15.15 11.66
CA VAL A 139 -10.63 -14.40 11.40
C VAL A 139 -11.20 -14.70 10.01
N ASN A 140 -10.34 -14.80 8.99
CA ASN A 140 -10.74 -15.12 7.62
C ASN A 140 -11.15 -16.59 7.44
N LEU A 141 -10.57 -17.53 8.21
CA LEU A 141 -10.99 -18.93 8.23
C LEU A 141 -12.35 -19.13 8.91
N LEU A 142 -12.64 -18.35 9.95
CA LEU A 142 -13.91 -18.43 10.70
C LEU A 142 -15.09 -17.73 10.00
N GLY A 143 -14.88 -17.10 8.85
CA GLY A 143 -15.97 -16.53 8.05
C GLY A 143 -16.49 -15.18 8.56
N ALA A 144 -15.63 -14.36 9.17
CA ALA A 144 -16.05 -13.05 9.66
C ALA A 144 -16.37 -12.08 8.50
N SER A 145 -17.66 -11.94 8.18
CA SER A 145 -18.19 -10.90 7.27
C SER A 145 -18.12 -9.46 7.83
N LEU A 146 -17.34 -9.24 8.90
CA LEU A 146 -17.30 -7.98 9.65
C LEU A 146 -16.29 -6.94 9.14
N VAL A 147 -15.33 -7.32 8.28
CA VAL A 147 -14.21 -6.41 7.97
C VAL A 147 -14.55 -5.43 6.83
N ALA A 148 -15.33 -5.84 5.83
CA ALA A 148 -15.66 -4.98 4.69
C ALA A 148 -16.50 -3.74 5.07
N LYS A 149 -17.38 -3.85 6.08
CA LYS A 149 -18.21 -2.71 6.55
C LYS A 149 -17.43 -1.71 7.41
N SER A 150 -16.36 -2.16 8.04
CA SER A 150 -15.56 -1.34 8.96
C SER A 150 -14.48 -0.52 8.23
N GLU A 151 -14.09 -0.94 7.02
CA GLU A 151 -12.99 -0.35 6.26
C GLU A 151 -13.18 1.14 5.97
N SER A 152 -14.38 1.55 5.52
CA SER A 152 -14.65 2.97 5.21
C SER A 152 -14.53 3.86 6.45
N ALA A 153 -14.98 3.39 7.62
CA ALA A 153 -14.84 4.13 8.87
C ALA A 153 -13.36 4.23 9.28
N ILE A 154 -12.59 3.14 9.17
CA ILE A 154 -11.16 3.12 9.48
C ILE A 154 -10.40 4.08 8.56
N VAL A 155 -10.73 4.13 7.27
CA VAL A 155 -10.15 5.08 6.31
C VAL A 155 -10.42 6.53 6.72
N ILE A 156 -11.66 6.86 7.10
CA ILE A 156 -11.98 8.22 7.56
C ILE A 156 -11.20 8.58 8.83
N ILE A 157 -11.14 7.66 9.79
CA ILE A 157 -10.39 7.87 11.05
C ILE A 157 -8.91 8.10 10.76
N LYS A 158 -8.26 7.24 9.96
CA LYS A 158 -6.83 7.34 9.69
C LYS A 158 -6.47 8.60 8.87
N LEU A 159 -7.31 8.98 7.92
CA LEU A 159 -7.12 10.23 7.15
C LEU A 159 -7.33 11.47 8.00
N THR A 160 -8.31 11.45 8.91
CA THR A 160 -8.57 12.57 9.82
C THR A 160 -7.40 12.73 10.78
N ALA A 161 -6.94 11.65 11.42
CA ALA A 161 -5.80 11.68 12.32
C ALA A 161 -4.52 12.15 11.61
N LEU A 162 -4.24 11.62 10.41
CA LEU A 162 -3.10 12.03 9.60
C LEU A 162 -3.19 13.50 9.17
N GLY A 163 -4.36 13.95 8.70
CA GLY A 163 -4.57 15.33 8.28
C GLY A 163 -4.42 16.35 9.42
N ILE A 164 -5.00 16.06 10.59
CA ILE A 164 -4.85 16.90 11.80
C ILE A 164 -3.37 16.97 12.18
N PHE A 165 -2.68 15.83 12.23
CA PHE A 165 -1.25 15.79 12.53
C PHE A 165 -0.45 16.62 11.53
N THR A 166 -0.68 16.44 10.23
CA THR A 166 0.04 17.16 9.19
C THR A 166 -0.16 18.66 9.35
N VAL A 167 -1.41 19.13 9.40
CA VAL A 167 -1.72 20.57 9.50
C VAL A 167 -1.08 21.18 10.74
N ALA A 168 -1.21 20.53 11.90
CA ALA A 168 -0.60 21.03 13.13
C ALA A 168 0.93 21.03 13.06
N ALA A 169 1.55 19.95 12.60
CA ALA A 169 3.00 19.82 12.50
C ALA A 169 3.62 20.86 11.55
N LEU A 170 2.88 21.31 10.52
CA LEU A 170 3.32 22.40 9.64
C LEU A 170 3.58 23.72 10.40
N PHE A 171 2.90 23.97 11.53
CA PHE A 171 3.12 25.17 12.36
C PHE A 171 4.36 25.09 13.27
N TYR A 172 4.96 23.90 13.42
CA TYR A 172 6.14 23.66 14.27
C TYR A 172 7.43 23.43 13.47
N ILE A 173 7.37 23.61 12.15
CA ILE A 173 8.50 23.40 11.26
C ILE A 173 9.67 24.30 11.65
N LYS A 174 10.85 23.70 11.69
CA LYS A 174 12.14 24.39 11.73
C LYS A 174 12.72 24.39 10.31
N PRO A 175 12.73 25.53 9.58
CA PRO A 175 13.21 25.58 8.20
C PRO A 175 14.64 25.04 8.00
N ALA A 176 15.48 25.12 9.04
CA ALA A 176 16.82 24.56 9.03
C ALA A 176 16.85 23.05 8.73
N TYR A 177 15.84 22.27 9.15
CA TYR A 177 15.77 20.84 8.86
C TYR A 177 15.40 20.52 7.42
N LEU A 178 14.82 21.48 6.69
CA LEU A 178 14.48 21.35 5.27
C LEU A 178 15.64 21.77 4.34
N ALA A 179 16.75 22.26 4.90
CA ALA A 179 17.88 22.72 4.10
C ALA A 179 18.47 21.57 3.27
N ILE A 180 18.73 21.82 1.99
CA ILE A 180 19.30 20.82 1.06
C ILE A 180 20.83 20.93 0.94
N SER A 181 21.48 21.75 1.77
CA SER A 181 22.94 21.96 1.77
C SER A 181 23.71 20.65 1.95
N ASP A 182 23.21 19.79 2.84
CA ASP A 182 23.81 18.51 3.20
C ASP A 182 23.03 17.33 2.62
N ALA A 183 22.19 17.59 1.60
CA ALA A 183 21.41 16.54 0.98
C ALA A 183 22.31 15.56 0.22
N PRO A 184 21.95 14.26 0.19
CA PRO A 184 22.60 13.29 -0.68
C PRO A 184 22.59 13.73 -2.15
N SER A 185 23.46 13.13 -2.96
CA SER A 185 23.44 13.34 -4.41
C SER A 185 22.06 13.10 -5.00
N ILE A 186 21.69 13.87 -6.02
CA ILE A 186 20.39 13.77 -6.72
C ILE A 186 20.10 12.35 -7.23
N VAL A 187 21.13 11.53 -7.48
CA VAL A 187 20.97 10.13 -7.87
C VAL A 187 20.21 9.31 -6.80
N HIS A 188 20.32 9.66 -5.52
CA HIS A 188 19.57 8.99 -4.45
C HIS A 188 18.06 9.22 -4.53
N VAL A 189 17.61 10.31 -5.16
CA VAL A 189 16.19 10.49 -5.49
C VAL A 189 15.72 9.32 -6.34
N LEU A 190 16.49 8.95 -7.38
CA LEU A 190 16.16 7.81 -8.24
C LEU A 190 16.07 6.48 -7.47
N PHE A 191 16.97 6.24 -6.52
CA PHE A 191 16.94 5.02 -5.70
C PHE A 191 15.72 4.96 -4.77
N SER A 192 15.23 6.11 -4.30
CA SER A 192 14.02 6.17 -3.47
C SER A 192 12.71 6.15 -4.27
N LEU A 193 12.76 6.26 -5.61
CA LEU A 193 11.55 6.29 -6.46
C LEU A 193 10.73 5.00 -6.36
N GLY A 194 11.38 3.85 -6.23
CA GLY A 194 10.67 2.58 -6.06
C GLY A 194 9.78 2.58 -4.82
N LEU A 195 10.34 2.99 -3.68
CA LEU A 195 9.60 3.06 -2.42
C LEU A 195 8.51 4.12 -2.46
N THR A 196 8.82 5.32 -2.97
CA THR A 196 7.82 6.40 -3.06
C THR A 196 6.70 6.08 -4.03
N PHE A 197 6.97 5.43 -5.17
CA PHE A 197 5.93 4.91 -6.07
C PHE A 197 5.11 3.81 -5.40
N PHE A 198 5.75 2.89 -4.65
CA PHE A 198 5.05 1.87 -3.88
C PHE A 198 4.03 2.47 -2.90
N ALA A 199 4.28 3.65 -2.33
CA ALA A 199 3.30 4.36 -1.48
C ALA A 199 2.03 4.78 -2.23
N PHE A 200 2.08 4.94 -3.56
CA PHE A 200 0.92 5.25 -4.41
C PHE A 200 0.22 4.02 -4.99
N GLN A 201 0.83 2.83 -4.96
CA GLN A 201 0.35 1.65 -5.69
C GLN A 201 -1.12 1.27 -5.44
N GLY A 202 -1.67 1.64 -4.27
CA GLY A 202 -3.07 1.43 -3.92
C GLY A 202 -4.09 2.03 -4.89
N PHE A 203 -3.72 2.97 -5.78
CA PHE A 203 -4.63 3.48 -6.80
C PHE A 203 -5.16 2.36 -7.73
N SER A 204 -4.38 1.30 -7.94
CA SER A 204 -4.77 0.20 -8.83
C SER A 204 -5.99 -0.56 -8.33
N VAL A 205 -6.28 -0.56 -7.02
CA VAL A 205 -7.47 -1.24 -6.46
C VAL A 205 -8.77 -0.66 -7.02
N ILE A 206 -8.78 0.61 -7.44
CA ILE A 206 -9.95 1.25 -8.06
C ILE A 206 -10.38 0.48 -9.31
N THR A 207 -9.44 -0.06 -10.09
CA THR A 207 -9.75 -0.76 -11.35
C THR A 207 -10.62 -1.99 -11.14
N ASN A 208 -10.47 -2.67 -10.00
CA ASN A 208 -11.22 -3.89 -9.67
C ASN A 208 -12.71 -3.61 -9.39
N SER A 209 -13.08 -2.35 -9.17
CA SER A 209 -14.45 -1.91 -8.92
C SER A 209 -15.18 -1.42 -10.17
N VAL A 210 -14.53 -1.45 -11.35
CA VAL A 210 -15.04 -0.82 -12.58
C VAL A 210 -16.41 -1.32 -13.02
N GLU A 211 -16.68 -2.62 -12.88
CA GLU A 211 -17.96 -3.24 -13.26
C GLU A 211 -19.12 -2.77 -12.37
N ASP A 212 -18.81 -2.38 -11.13
CA ASP A 212 -19.78 -1.93 -10.12
C ASP A 212 -20.03 -0.40 -10.17
N MET A 213 -19.31 0.34 -11.02
CA MET A 213 -19.45 1.78 -11.16
C MET A 213 -20.70 2.18 -11.95
N GLN A 214 -21.39 3.23 -11.49
CA GLN A 214 -22.60 3.74 -12.16
C GLN A 214 -22.33 4.18 -13.61
N ASN A 215 -21.28 4.98 -13.83
CA ASN A 215 -20.80 5.39 -15.15
C ASN A 215 -19.30 5.06 -15.25
N PRO A 216 -18.92 3.82 -15.62
CA PRO A 216 -17.53 3.36 -15.58
C PRO A 216 -16.56 4.27 -16.34
N GLN A 217 -16.94 4.74 -17.54
CA GLN A 217 -16.08 5.58 -18.38
C GLN A 217 -15.68 6.90 -17.70
N LYS A 218 -16.63 7.56 -17.02
CA LYS A 218 -16.37 8.84 -16.34
C LYS A 218 -15.86 8.62 -14.92
N THR A 219 -16.52 7.77 -14.14
CA THR A 219 -16.22 7.51 -12.73
C THR A 219 -14.81 6.92 -12.57
N MET A 220 -14.38 6.01 -13.44
CA MET A 220 -13.04 5.41 -13.35
C MET A 220 -11.95 6.47 -13.47
N ILE A 221 -11.95 7.22 -14.57
CA ILE A 221 -10.92 8.23 -14.86
C ILE A 221 -10.92 9.32 -13.77
N GLN A 222 -12.10 9.79 -13.37
CA GLN A 222 -12.22 10.84 -12.34
C GLN A 222 -11.76 10.36 -10.97
N SER A 223 -12.21 9.17 -10.53
CA SER A 223 -11.83 8.65 -9.22
C SER A 223 -10.34 8.32 -9.15
N MET A 224 -9.77 7.72 -10.20
CA MET A 224 -8.35 7.44 -10.28
C MET A 224 -7.52 8.73 -10.16
N THR A 225 -7.80 9.71 -11.02
CA THR A 225 -7.06 10.98 -11.05
C THR A 225 -7.20 11.74 -9.74
N LEU A 226 -8.43 11.87 -9.22
CA LEU A 226 -8.68 12.62 -8.00
C LEU A 226 -8.03 11.94 -6.77
N SER A 227 -8.07 10.61 -6.69
CA SER A 227 -7.43 9.88 -5.60
C SER A 227 -5.92 10.12 -5.58
N ILE A 228 -5.25 10.00 -6.74
CA ILE A 228 -3.80 10.16 -6.84
C ILE A 228 -3.40 11.60 -6.51
N ILE A 229 -4.13 12.61 -7.01
CA ILE A 229 -3.84 14.02 -6.70
C ILE A 229 -4.01 14.30 -5.21
N LEU A 230 -5.12 13.87 -4.61
CA LEU A 230 -5.38 14.10 -3.18
C LEU A 230 -4.32 13.44 -2.30
N VAL A 231 -3.94 12.20 -2.63
CA VAL A 231 -2.88 11.49 -1.91
C VAL A 231 -1.51 12.12 -2.15
N ALA A 232 -1.21 12.59 -3.36
CA ALA A 232 0.06 13.27 -3.65
C ALA A 232 0.20 14.55 -2.82
N VAL A 233 -0.85 15.39 -2.76
CA VAL A 233 -0.86 16.58 -1.92
C VAL A 233 -0.68 16.21 -0.45
N LEU A 234 -1.40 15.21 0.03
CA LEU A 234 -1.27 14.72 1.41
C LEU A 234 0.15 14.23 1.70
N TYR A 235 0.74 13.41 0.84
CA TYR A 235 2.09 12.87 1.02
C TYR A 235 3.13 13.98 1.01
N LEU A 236 3.05 14.94 0.10
CA LEU A 236 3.96 16.09 0.09
C LEU A 236 3.85 16.91 1.38
N ALA A 237 2.63 17.18 1.85
CA ALA A 237 2.42 17.90 3.10
C ALA A 237 2.94 17.11 4.31
N VAL A 238 2.71 15.80 4.36
CA VAL A 238 3.22 14.90 5.41
C VAL A 238 4.75 14.84 5.37
N THR A 239 5.36 14.75 4.19
CA THR A 239 6.82 14.76 4.03
C THR A 239 7.42 16.05 4.57
N VAL A 240 6.88 17.20 4.19
CA VAL A 240 7.33 18.51 4.70
C VAL A 240 7.12 18.60 6.22
N ALA A 241 6.00 18.10 6.75
CA ALA A 241 5.75 18.06 8.19
C ALA A 241 6.77 17.19 8.94
N VAL A 242 7.10 16.00 8.44
CA VAL A 242 8.08 15.10 9.06
C VAL A 242 9.49 15.68 9.01
N PHE A 243 9.95 16.07 7.82
CA PHE A 243 11.31 16.60 7.60
C PHE A 243 11.50 18.00 8.15
N GLY A 244 10.42 18.75 8.37
CA GLY A 244 10.48 20.05 9.04
C GLY A 244 10.54 19.95 10.56
N ASN A 245 10.20 18.80 11.15
CA ASN A 245 10.14 18.61 12.60
C ASN A 245 11.23 17.67 13.16
N LEU A 246 11.88 16.87 12.31
CA LEU A 246 12.96 15.97 12.69
C LEU A 246 14.25 16.29 11.93
N SER A 247 15.40 16.08 12.59
CA SER A 247 16.68 16.06 11.90
C SER A 247 16.80 14.81 11.03
N LEU A 248 17.61 14.85 9.96
CA LEU A 248 17.82 13.67 9.11
C LEU A 248 18.37 12.48 9.90
N ALA A 249 19.24 12.72 10.89
CA ALA A 249 19.76 11.68 11.75
C ALA A 249 18.66 10.99 12.59
N ASP A 250 17.72 11.77 13.13
CA ASP A 250 16.57 11.23 13.87
C ASP A 250 15.61 10.46 12.97
N ILE A 251 15.41 10.92 11.73
CA ILE A 251 14.61 10.19 10.71
C ILE A 251 15.25 8.84 10.41
N ILE A 252 16.56 8.79 10.15
CA ILE A 252 17.28 7.53 9.88
C ILE A 252 17.17 6.59 11.10
N LYS A 253 17.37 7.11 12.31
CA LYS A 253 17.28 6.34 13.55
C LYS A 253 15.88 5.77 13.79
N SER A 254 14.83 6.48 13.37
CA SER A 254 13.43 6.12 13.57
C SER A 254 12.71 5.72 12.27
N GLN A 255 13.44 5.34 11.22
CA GLN A 255 12.91 5.20 9.86
C GLN A 255 11.71 4.25 9.72
N ASP A 256 11.60 3.25 10.60
CA ASP A 256 10.49 2.29 10.59
C ASP A 256 9.18 2.85 11.19
N TYR A 257 9.25 3.99 11.91
CA TYR A 257 8.13 4.66 12.57
C TYR A 257 8.25 6.20 12.56
N ALA A 258 8.97 6.77 11.58
CA ALA A 258 9.38 8.18 11.53
C ALA A 258 8.19 9.15 11.63
N LEU A 259 7.03 8.76 11.10
CA LEU A 259 5.81 9.56 11.17
C LEU A 259 5.33 9.77 12.63
N ALA A 260 5.41 8.73 13.46
CA ALA A 260 5.07 8.85 14.89
C ALA A 260 6.13 9.66 15.64
N GLU A 261 7.41 9.49 15.32
CA GLU A 261 8.50 10.26 15.92
C GLU A 261 8.34 11.76 15.64
N ALA A 262 7.94 12.12 14.41
CA ALA A 262 7.70 13.50 14.00
C ALA A 262 6.52 14.17 14.71
N ALA A 263 5.69 13.42 15.43
CA ALA A 263 4.62 13.98 16.25
C ALA A 263 5.11 14.50 17.61
N LYS A 264 6.28 14.05 18.10
CA LYS A 264 6.80 14.48 19.40
C LYS A 264 7.04 15.98 19.52
N PRO A 265 7.63 16.69 18.52
CA PRO A 265 7.89 18.12 18.64
C PRO A 265 6.62 18.97 18.80
N ALA A 266 5.54 18.61 18.10
CA ALA A 266 4.28 19.36 18.14
C ALA A 266 3.34 18.91 19.27
N PHE A 267 3.35 17.62 19.63
CA PHE A 267 2.29 17.01 20.46
C PHE A 267 2.82 16.15 21.62
N GLY A 268 4.14 16.09 21.82
CA GLY A 268 4.79 15.28 22.83
C GLY A 268 4.50 13.78 22.69
N ALA A 269 4.59 13.07 23.82
CA ALA A 269 4.39 11.62 23.87
C ALA A 269 2.96 11.18 23.49
N ILE A 270 1.96 12.05 23.69
CA ILE A 270 0.57 11.75 23.33
C ILE A 270 0.42 11.70 21.81
N GLY A 271 0.95 12.68 21.09
CA GLY A 271 0.90 12.67 19.63
C GLY A 271 1.65 11.49 19.01
N PHE A 272 2.81 11.14 19.55
CA PHE A 272 3.53 9.93 19.16
C PHE A 272 2.62 8.69 19.26
N LYS A 273 1.98 8.50 20.42
CA LYS A 273 1.08 7.35 20.63
C LYS A 273 -0.12 7.41 19.69
N LEU A 274 -0.79 8.55 19.54
CA LEU A 274 -1.94 8.68 18.63
C LEU A 274 -1.60 8.31 17.19
N ILE A 275 -0.44 8.77 16.69
CA ILE A 275 0.01 8.46 15.33
C ILE A 275 0.44 7.00 15.21
N ALA A 276 1.12 6.44 16.20
CA ALA A 276 1.43 5.01 16.23
C ALA A 276 0.16 4.14 16.28
N ALA A 277 -0.86 4.52 17.05
CA ALA A 277 -2.16 3.83 17.09
C ALA A 277 -2.89 3.94 15.74
N THR A 278 -2.82 5.10 15.10
CA THR A 278 -3.37 5.30 13.76
C THR A 278 -2.69 4.39 12.74
N ALA A 279 -1.36 4.27 12.81
CA ALA A 279 -0.58 3.36 11.97
C ALA A 279 -0.95 1.89 12.22
N LEU A 280 -1.17 1.48 13.47
CA LEU A 280 -1.65 0.13 13.82
C LEU A 280 -3.03 -0.17 13.23
N LEU A 281 -3.98 0.77 13.34
CA LEU A 281 -5.30 0.62 12.73
C LEU A 281 -5.20 0.54 11.20
N ALA A 282 -4.39 1.40 10.60
CA ALA A 282 -4.19 1.47 9.16
C ALA A 282 -3.57 0.17 8.62
N THR A 283 -2.48 -0.31 9.23
CA THR A 283 -1.81 -1.55 8.85
C THR A 283 -2.67 -2.79 9.12
N ALA A 284 -3.40 -2.86 10.24
CA ALA A 284 -4.34 -3.96 10.51
C ALA A 284 -5.45 -4.06 9.44
N SER A 285 -6.05 -2.92 9.08
CA SER A 285 -7.06 -2.87 8.00
C SER A 285 -6.50 -3.33 6.65
N ALA A 286 -5.28 -2.86 6.31
CA ALA A 286 -4.59 -3.24 5.09
C ALA A 286 -4.22 -4.72 5.06
N ILE A 287 -3.80 -5.32 6.18
CA ILE A 287 -3.50 -6.76 6.30
C ILE A 287 -4.74 -7.58 5.95
N ASN A 288 -5.88 -7.27 6.57
CA ASN A 288 -7.10 -8.03 6.30
C ASN A 288 -7.57 -7.89 4.85
N ALA A 289 -7.61 -6.66 4.33
CA ALA A 289 -8.03 -6.41 2.95
C ALA A 289 -7.12 -7.13 1.94
N THR A 290 -5.81 -7.12 2.20
CA THR A 290 -4.82 -7.76 1.31
C THR A 290 -4.88 -9.28 1.43
N LEU A 291 -5.04 -9.86 2.62
CA LEU A 291 -5.22 -11.31 2.79
C LEU A 291 -6.41 -11.80 1.95
N TYR A 292 -7.55 -11.12 2.05
CA TYR A 292 -8.72 -11.46 1.24
C TYR A 292 -8.44 -11.41 -0.27
N ALA A 293 -7.80 -10.33 -0.74
CA ALA A 293 -7.45 -10.16 -2.15
C ALA A 293 -6.46 -11.23 -2.63
N VAL A 294 -5.42 -11.52 -1.84
CA VAL A 294 -4.40 -12.52 -2.13
C VAL A 294 -5.00 -13.92 -2.19
N THR A 295 -5.92 -14.26 -1.28
CA THR A 295 -6.56 -15.57 -1.31
C THR A 295 -7.41 -15.74 -2.56
N GLN A 296 -8.23 -14.77 -2.93
CA GLN A 296 -9.01 -14.83 -4.18
C GLN A 296 -8.11 -14.90 -5.41
N LEU A 297 -7.06 -14.08 -5.44
CA LEU A 297 -6.08 -14.10 -6.53
C LEU A 297 -5.44 -15.47 -6.69
N SER A 298 -4.95 -16.05 -5.59
CA SER A 298 -4.31 -17.36 -5.60
C SER A 298 -5.26 -18.49 -6.03
N PHE A 299 -6.54 -18.38 -5.67
CA PHE A 299 -7.58 -19.31 -6.10
C PHE A 299 -7.84 -19.24 -7.60
N THR A 300 -7.96 -18.03 -8.15
CA THR A 300 -8.14 -17.83 -9.59
C THR A 300 -6.92 -18.35 -10.37
N LEU A 301 -5.71 -18.01 -9.93
CA LEU A 301 -4.50 -18.50 -10.57
C LEU A 301 -4.39 -20.03 -10.55
N ALA A 302 -4.84 -20.68 -9.48
CA ALA A 302 -4.88 -22.14 -9.41
C ALA A 302 -5.90 -22.74 -10.40
N LYS A 303 -7.10 -22.16 -10.47
CA LYS A 303 -8.13 -22.55 -11.46
C LYS A 303 -7.68 -22.41 -12.90
N ASP A 304 -6.88 -21.39 -13.18
CA ASP A 304 -6.30 -21.14 -14.49
C ASP A 304 -5.06 -22.01 -14.78
N GLY A 305 -4.72 -22.93 -13.86
CA GLY A 305 -3.58 -23.86 -13.99
C GLY A 305 -2.21 -23.25 -13.71
N ASN A 306 -2.14 -22.02 -13.19
CA ASN A 306 -0.90 -21.30 -12.91
C ASN A 306 -0.33 -21.56 -11.51
N LEU A 307 -1.14 -22.08 -10.59
CA LEU A 307 -0.73 -22.51 -9.24
C LEU A 307 -1.20 -23.95 -8.96
N PRO A 308 -0.61 -24.64 -7.98
CA PRO A 308 -1.06 -25.99 -7.60
C PRO A 308 -2.51 -26.02 -7.13
N GLU A 309 -3.23 -27.10 -7.43
CA GLU A 309 -4.64 -27.32 -7.04
C GLU A 309 -4.89 -27.21 -5.52
N LEU A 310 -3.85 -27.31 -4.69
CA LEU A 310 -3.97 -27.11 -3.23
C LEU A 310 -4.58 -25.74 -2.91
N TYR A 311 -4.28 -24.69 -3.69
CA TYR A 311 -4.82 -23.34 -3.49
C TYR A 311 -6.36 -23.26 -3.64
N GLU A 312 -6.97 -24.24 -4.31
CA GLU A 312 -8.42 -24.35 -4.50
C GLU A 312 -9.13 -25.10 -3.39
N ARG A 313 -8.40 -25.88 -2.59
CA ARG A 313 -8.99 -26.74 -1.57
C ARG A 313 -9.65 -25.90 -0.49
N ASN A 314 -10.93 -26.16 -0.25
CA ASN A 314 -11.69 -25.46 0.77
C ASN A 314 -11.26 -25.90 2.17
N ILE A 315 -11.13 -24.93 3.07
CA ILE A 315 -10.88 -25.12 4.49
C ILE A 315 -11.70 -24.11 5.31
N PHE A 316 -12.56 -24.62 6.18
CA PHE A 316 -13.58 -23.81 6.89
C PHE A 316 -14.38 -22.93 5.92
N HIS A 317 -14.32 -21.60 6.08
CA HIS A 317 -15.00 -20.62 5.22
C HIS A 317 -14.09 -20.00 4.15
N ASN A 318 -12.91 -20.60 3.89
CA ASN A 318 -11.92 -20.08 2.96
C ASN A 318 -11.19 -21.21 2.21
N THR A 319 -10.05 -20.92 1.57
CA THR A 319 -9.22 -21.93 0.89
C THR A 319 -7.85 -22.12 1.54
N GLU A 320 -7.21 -23.28 1.32
CA GLU A 320 -5.86 -23.57 1.79
C GLU A 320 -4.85 -22.54 1.27
N GLY A 321 -5.15 -21.87 0.14
CA GLY A 321 -4.36 -20.77 -0.40
C GLY A 321 -4.11 -19.64 0.60
N LEU A 322 -5.05 -19.36 1.51
CA LEU A 322 -4.84 -18.40 2.61
C LEU A 322 -3.70 -18.83 3.56
N ILE A 323 -3.68 -20.10 3.95
CA ILE A 323 -2.68 -20.65 4.87
C ILE A 323 -1.32 -20.72 4.17
N ILE A 324 -1.28 -21.18 2.91
CA ILE A 324 -0.05 -21.22 2.12
C ILE A 324 0.52 -19.80 1.98
N SER A 325 -0.32 -18.82 1.63
CA SER A 325 0.08 -17.40 1.56
C SER A 325 0.69 -16.92 2.88
N ALA A 326 0.04 -17.21 4.01
CA ALA A 326 0.53 -16.82 5.33
C ALA A 326 1.88 -17.48 5.66
N LEU A 327 2.04 -18.77 5.35
CA LEU A 327 3.30 -19.50 5.56
C LEU A 327 4.45 -18.93 4.71
N LEU A 328 4.19 -18.50 3.48
CA LEU A 328 5.17 -17.84 2.62
C LEU A 328 5.61 -16.47 3.15
N ILE A 329 4.77 -15.79 3.92
CA ILE A 329 5.06 -14.49 4.53
C ILE A 329 5.95 -14.63 5.78
N VAL A 330 5.84 -15.73 6.53
CA VAL A 330 6.61 -15.96 7.76
C VAL A 330 8.12 -15.75 7.58
N PRO A 331 8.81 -16.38 6.60
CA PRO A 331 10.26 -16.17 6.42
C PRO A 331 10.59 -14.72 6.05
N MET A 332 9.72 -14.04 5.29
CA MET A 332 9.92 -12.63 4.94
C MET A 332 9.96 -11.75 6.20
N VAL A 333 9.02 -11.98 7.13
CA VAL A 333 8.96 -11.25 8.41
C VAL A 333 10.15 -11.59 9.31
N LEU A 334 10.55 -12.86 9.37
CA LEU A 334 11.60 -13.31 10.30
C LEU A 334 13.01 -12.87 9.89
N PHE A 335 13.34 -12.95 8.60
CA PHE A 335 14.72 -12.83 8.13
C PHE A 335 15.08 -11.49 7.49
N PHE A 336 14.11 -10.72 7.01
CA PHE A 336 14.36 -9.46 6.29
C PHE A 336 13.90 -8.25 7.08
N ASN A 337 14.59 -7.11 6.97
CA ASN A 337 14.13 -5.85 7.58
C ASN A 337 13.04 -5.17 6.73
N LEU A 338 12.42 -4.12 7.28
CA LEU A 338 11.32 -3.42 6.60
C LEU A 338 11.75 -2.80 5.27
N ALA A 339 12.96 -2.24 5.21
CA ALA A 339 13.54 -1.64 4.01
C ALA A 339 13.70 -2.65 2.88
N GLU A 340 14.24 -3.83 3.19
CA GLU A 340 14.46 -4.93 2.26
C GLU A 340 13.15 -5.43 1.68
N ILE A 341 12.15 -5.72 2.53
CA ILE A 341 10.85 -6.21 2.09
C ILE A 341 10.15 -5.15 1.21
N ALA A 342 10.15 -3.89 1.64
CA ALA A 342 9.53 -2.80 0.88
C ALA A 342 10.22 -2.57 -0.47
N SER A 343 11.55 -2.71 -0.53
CA SER A 343 12.32 -2.57 -1.77
C SER A 343 12.02 -3.69 -2.76
N VAL A 344 11.95 -4.95 -2.29
CA VAL A 344 11.57 -6.09 -3.12
C VAL A 344 10.14 -5.92 -3.65
N ALA A 345 9.19 -5.51 -2.79
CA ALA A 345 7.82 -5.24 -3.22
C ALA A 345 7.76 -4.16 -4.30
N ALA A 346 8.48 -3.05 -4.11
CA ALA A 346 8.54 -1.96 -5.07
C ALA A 346 9.07 -2.40 -6.44
N VAL A 347 10.16 -3.17 -6.48
CA VAL A 347 10.76 -3.65 -7.74
C VAL A 347 9.80 -4.54 -8.50
N ILE A 348 9.16 -5.50 -7.83
CA ILE A 348 8.23 -6.43 -8.48
C ILE A 348 7.01 -5.66 -9.01
N VAL A 349 6.44 -4.75 -8.21
CA VAL A 349 5.31 -3.91 -8.62
C VAL A 349 5.66 -3.04 -9.83
N LEU A 350 6.82 -2.39 -9.83
CA LEU A 350 7.27 -1.57 -10.96
C LEU A 350 7.42 -2.39 -12.23
N LEU A 351 7.96 -3.60 -12.14
CA LEU A 351 8.10 -4.50 -13.28
C LEU A 351 6.73 -4.86 -13.87
N ILE A 352 5.76 -5.23 -13.01
CA ILE A 352 4.41 -5.59 -13.45
C ILE A 352 3.68 -4.39 -14.07
N GLN A 353 3.80 -3.21 -13.45
CA GLN A 353 3.26 -1.97 -14.01
C GLN A 353 3.92 -1.64 -15.35
N GLY A 354 5.24 -1.84 -15.48
CA GLY A 354 5.98 -1.67 -16.72
C GLY A 354 5.42 -2.51 -17.85
N PHE A 355 5.19 -3.81 -17.62
CA PHE A 355 4.54 -4.67 -18.61
C PHE A 355 3.10 -4.26 -18.88
N THR A 356 2.32 -3.90 -17.85
CA THR A 356 0.92 -3.48 -18.02
C THR A 356 0.80 -2.24 -18.91
N HIS A 357 1.64 -1.22 -18.68
CA HIS A 357 1.62 0.00 -19.47
C HIS A 357 2.24 -0.17 -20.86
N THR A 358 3.23 -1.05 -21.01
CA THR A 358 3.73 -1.42 -22.35
C THR A 358 2.64 -2.13 -23.15
N GLY A 359 1.90 -3.04 -22.51
CA GLY A 359 0.73 -3.70 -23.10
C GLY A 359 -0.37 -2.74 -23.53
N HIS A 360 -0.64 -1.71 -22.73
CA HIS A 360 -1.59 -0.64 -23.08
C HIS A 360 -1.29 -0.01 -24.44
N LEU A 361 -0.02 0.32 -24.72
CA LEU A 361 0.40 0.94 -25.97
C LEU A 361 0.10 0.08 -27.21
N PHE A 362 0.02 -1.24 -27.05
CA PHE A 362 -0.32 -2.16 -28.14
C PHE A 362 -1.83 -2.30 -28.37
N LYS A 363 -2.67 -1.99 -27.36
CA LYS A 363 -4.11 -2.26 -27.38
C LYS A 363 -4.96 -1.01 -27.60
N ILE A 364 -4.58 0.11 -27.01
CA ILE A 364 -5.35 1.35 -27.04
C ILE A 364 -4.41 2.46 -27.48
N LYS A 365 -4.72 3.08 -28.63
CA LYS A 365 -3.96 4.21 -29.19
C LYS A 365 -4.43 5.54 -28.63
#